data_AF-A0A2E2HI70-F1
#
_entry.id   AF-A0A2E2HI70-F1
#
_cell.length_a   1.000
_cell.length_b   1.000
_cell.length_c   1.000
_cell.angle_alpha   90.00
_cell.angle_beta   90.00
_cell.angle_gamma   90.00
#
_symmetry.space_group_name_H-M   'P 1'
#
loop_
_entity.id
_entity.type
_entity.pdbx_description
1 polymer ?
#
loop_
_entity_poly.entity_id
_entity_poly.type
_entity_poly.pdbx_seq_one_letter_code
_entity_poly.pdbx_strand_id
1 'polypeptide(L)'
;MNPIVKSLLEFNDAFEIPKLDAPDLGPDELIELRIKLLTEEVQEYAEAARSGDLVEVLDALADIGYILAGTIINHGMQHIYDDAFNEVHRSNMAKLVDGKVIRRDDGKVLKPEGWQPPQLAQFLQ
;
A
#
# COMPACT_ATOMS: atom_id res chain seq x y z
N MET A 1 4.27 8.26 -11.47
CA MET A 1 4.43 8.60 -10.05
C MET A 1 3.06 8.79 -9.44
N ASN A 2 2.66 7.84 -8.60
CA ASN A 2 1.44 7.87 -7.82
C ASN A 2 1.25 9.24 -7.13
N PRO A 3 0.05 9.87 -7.22
CA PRO A 3 -0.21 11.16 -6.61
C PRO A 3 0.11 11.23 -5.12
N ILE A 4 -0.15 10.16 -4.36
CA ILE A 4 0.11 10.08 -2.91
C ILE A 4 1.62 10.07 -2.65
N VAL A 5 2.38 9.25 -3.39
CA VAL A 5 3.85 9.21 -3.29
C VAL A 5 4.45 10.56 -3.67
N LYS A 6 3.91 11.21 -4.71
CA LYS A 6 4.34 12.55 -5.13
C LYS A 6 4.10 13.58 -4.01
N SER A 7 2.91 13.61 -3.41
CA SER A 7 2.59 14.56 -2.32
C SER A 7 3.49 14.37 -1.10
N LEU A 8 3.86 13.12 -0.77
CA LEU A 8 4.78 12.87 0.34
C LEU A 8 6.23 13.20 0.02
N LEU A 9 6.66 13.07 -1.24
CA LEU A 9 7.97 13.57 -1.64
C LEU A 9 8.03 15.10 -1.51
N GLU A 10 6.98 15.81 -1.93
CA GLU A 10 6.86 17.25 -1.75
C GLU A 10 6.89 17.65 -0.27
N PHE A 11 6.20 16.90 0.60
CA PHE A 11 6.25 17.09 2.06
C PHE A 11 7.65 16.81 2.62
N ASN A 12 8.26 15.68 2.32
CA ASN A 12 9.59 15.35 2.85
C ASN A 12 10.64 16.38 2.43
N ASP A 13 10.60 16.85 1.18
CA ASP A 13 11.51 17.89 0.69
C ASP A 13 11.25 19.24 1.39
N ALA A 14 9.99 19.60 1.66
CA ALA A 14 9.64 20.84 2.37
C ALA A 14 9.98 20.81 3.87
N PHE A 15 9.99 19.61 4.49
CA PHE A 15 10.23 19.40 5.92
C PHE A 15 11.63 18.82 6.22
N GLU A 16 12.49 18.72 5.20
CA GLU A 16 13.87 18.18 5.30
C GLU A 16 13.93 16.78 5.93
N ILE A 17 12.92 15.95 5.64
CA ILE A 17 12.83 14.59 6.18
C ILE A 17 13.75 13.67 5.38
N PRO A 18 14.69 12.94 6.02
CA PRO A 18 15.56 11.99 5.34
C PRO A 18 14.78 10.92 4.58
N LYS A 19 15.26 10.55 3.39
CA LYS A 19 14.74 9.45 2.57
C LYS A 19 15.87 8.53 2.14
N LEU A 20 15.53 7.27 1.87
CA LEU A 20 16.47 6.34 1.26
C LEU A 20 16.37 6.43 -0.27
N ASP A 21 17.51 6.40 -0.94
CA ASP A 21 17.57 6.50 -2.40
C ASP A 21 17.40 5.14 -3.11
N ALA A 22 17.45 4.03 -2.34
CA ALA A 22 17.30 2.67 -2.84
C ALA A 22 16.54 1.79 -1.83
N PRO A 23 15.91 0.69 -2.29
CA PRO A 23 15.22 -0.26 -1.43
C PRO A 23 16.08 -0.76 -0.26
N ASP A 24 15.66 -0.46 0.97
CA ASP A 24 16.32 -0.91 2.19
C ASP A 24 15.33 -0.95 3.36
N LEU A 25 15.63 -1.71 4.41
CA LEU A 25 14.77 -1.81 5.59
C LEU A 25 14.89 -0.59 6.52
N GLY A 26 16.03 0.11 6.47
CA GLY A 26 16.37 1.14 7.44
C GLY A 26 16.73 0.56 8.81
N PRO A 27 16.91 1.42 9.83
CA PRO A 27 17.17 0.98 11.20
C PRO A 27 15.91 0.38 11.84
N ASP A 28 16.10 -0.52 12.80
CA ASP A 28 15.01 -1.22 13.51
C ASP A 28 14.01 -0.23 14.13
N GLU A 29 14.48 0.88 14.69
CA GLU A 29 13.61 1.90 15.29
C GLU A 29 12.67 2.54 14.26
N LEU A 30 13.12 2.69 13.01
CA LEU A 30 12.29 3.21 11.93
C LEU A 30 11.21 2.18 11.54
N ILE A 31 11.59 0.91 11.44
CA ILE A 31 10.67 -0.19 11.12
C ILE A 31 9.56 -0.25 12.17
N GLU A 32 9.91 -0.27 13.45
CA GLU A 32 8.95 -0.30 14.56
C GLU A 32 8.05 0.94 14.58
N LEU A 33 8.61 2.13 14.28
CA LEU A 33 7.82 3.35 14.14
C LEU A 33 6.81 3.24 12.99
N ARG A 34 7.19 2.72 11.82
CA ARG A 34 6.28 2.55 10.68
C ARG A 34 5.18 1.53 10.97
N ILE A 35 5.51 0.42 11.62
CA ILE A 35 4.55 -0.61 12.04
C ILE A 35 3.52 0.00 13.00
N LYS A 36 4.00 0.73 14.00
CA LYS A 36 3.14 1.39 14.99
C LYS A 36 2.16 2.34 14.31
N LEU A 37 2.66 3.30 13.51
CA LEU A 37 1.81 4.31 12.86
C LEU A 37 0.76 3.66 11.94
N LEU A 38 1.17 2.71 11.09
CA LEU A 38 0.23 1.98 10.22
C LEU A 38 -0.84 1.23 11.03
N THR A 39 -0.48 0.70 12.20
CA THR A 39 -1.42 -0.02 13.06
C THR A 39 -2.41 0.95 13.71
N GLU A 40 -1.96 2.12 14.14
CA GLU A 40 -2.80 3.18 14.71
C GLU A 40 -3.87 3.62 13.70
N GLU A 41 -3.49 4.00 12.48
CA GLU A 41 -4.46 4.47 11.47
C GLU A 41 -5.49 3.39 11.08
N VAL A 42 -5.08 2.12 11.04
CA VAL A 42 -5.99 1.00 10.75
C VAL A 42 -6.97 0.77 11.91
N GLN A 43 -6.54 1.03 13.16
CA GLN A 43 -7.43 0.95 14.32
C GLN A 43 -8.46 2.08 14.29
N GLU A 44 -8.05 3.31 13.98
CA GLU A 44 -8.95 4.47 13.84
C GLU A 44 -9.99 4.24 12.74
N TYR A 45 -9.56 3.76 11.57
CA TYR A 45 -10.48 3.34 10.50
C TYR A 45 -11.49 2.29 10.99
N ALA A 46 -11.02 1.28 11.73
CA ALA A 46 -11.88 0.20 12.20
C ALA A 46 -12.89 0.69 13.25
N GLU A 47 -12.52 1.64 14.10
CA GLU A 47 -13.41 2.29 15.06
C GLU A 47 -14.47 3.13 14.36
N ALA A 48 -14.06 4.01 13.44
CA ALA A 48 -14.95 4.85 12.63
C ALA A 48 -15.94 4.01 11.81
N ALA A 49 -15.47 2.94 11.17
CA ALA A 49 -16.32 2.05 10.38
C ALA A 49 -17.36 1.30 11.25
N ARG A 50 -16.99 0.92 12.48
CA ARG A 50 -17.90 0.24 13.42
C ARG A 50 -18.89 1.19 14.09
N SER A 51 -18.52 2.46 14.29
CA SER A 51 -19.41 3.49 14.80
C SER A 51 -20.34 4.05 13.73
N GLY A 52 -20.05 3.79 12.44
CA GLY A 52 -20.84 4.31 11.32
C GLY A 52 -20.53 5.78 11.00
N ASP A 53 -19.38 6.28 11.43
CA ASP A 53 -18.95 7.65 11.19
C ASP A 53 -18.21 7.77 9.85
N LEU A 54 -18.93 8.23 8.82
CA LEU A 54 -18.37 8.32 7.47
C LEU A 54 -17.30 9.41 7.33
N VAL A 55 -17.34 10.46 8.17
CA VAL A 55 -16.35 11.53 8.12
C VAL A 55 -15.03 11.01 8.68
N GLU A 56 -15.07 10.37 9.85
CA GLU A 56 -13.89 9.76 10.45
C GLU A 56 -13.35 8.58 9.61
N VAL A 57 -14.23 7.85 8.89
CA VAL A 57 -13.78 6.87 7.90
C VAL A 57 -12.98 7.52 6.78
N LEU A 58 -13.44 8.67 6.27
CA LEU A 58 -12.73 9.37 5.20
C LEU A 58 -11.37 9.89 5.68
N ASP A 59 -11.32 10.41 6.91
CA ASP A 59 -10.12 10.92 7.56
C ASP A 59 -9.07 9.80 7.72
N ALA A 60 -9.44 8.71 8.40
CA ALA A 60 -8.55 7.57 8.61
C ALA A 60 -8.07 6.94 7.29
N LEU A 61 -8.90 6.92 6.23
CA LEU A 61 -8.45 6.44 4.91
C LEU A 61 -7.42 7.37 4.27
N ALA A 62 -7.54 8.69 4.47
CA ALA A 62 -6.55 9.66 4.00
C ALA A 62 -5.24 9.50 4.77
N ASP A 63 -5.30 9.32 6.09
CA ASP A 63 -4.13 9.13 6.95
C ASP A 63 -3.41 7.82 6.67
N ILE A 64 -4.13 6.71 6.46
CA ILE A 64 -3.54 5.46 5.95
C ILE A 64 -2.77 5.71 4.65
N GLY A 65 -3.35 6.48 3.72
CA GLY A 65 -2.67 6.84 2.47
C GLY A 65 -1.38 7.63 2.72
N TYR A 66 -1.44 8.59 3.63
CA TYR A 66 -0.31 9.45 3.99
C TYR A 66 0.83 8.65 4.64
N ILE A 67 0.51 7.83 5.63
CA ILE A 67 1.45 6.94 6.31
C ILE A 67 1.97 5.87 5.33
N LEU A 68 1.15 5.31 4.45
CA LEU A 68 1.64 4.37 3.44
C LEU A 68 2.71 5.00 2.54
N ALA A 69 2.47 6.20 2.02
CA ALA A 69 3.44 6.90 1.17
C ALA A 69 4.73 7.27 1.91
N GLY A 70 4.65 7.71 3.17
CA GLY A 70 5.84 7.93 4.00
C GLY A 70 6.63 6.63 4.22
N THR A 71 5.95 5.50 4.41
CA THR A 71 6.60 4.19 4.56
C THR A 71 7.31 3.76 3.27
N ILE A 72 6.69 3.97 2.11
CA ILE A 72 7.30 3.68 0.80
C ILE A 72 8.61 4.45 0.62
N ILE A 73 8.63 5.74 0.95
CA ILE A 73 9.80 6.61 0.81
C ILE A 73 10.89 6.25 1.83
N ASN A 74 10.50 5.94 3.06
CA ASN A 74 11.45 5.53 4.10
C ASN A 74 12.15 4.21 3.77
N HIS A 75 11.50 3.34 2.99
CA HIS A 75 12.12 2.14 2.44
C HIS A 75 12.82 2.35 1.10
N GLY A 76 12.90 3.58 0.58
CA GLY A 76 13.53 3.88 -0.72
C GLY A 76 12.82 3.24 -1.93
N MET A 77 11.52 2.93 -1.78
CA MET A 77 10.74 2.23 -2.80
C MET A 77 9.94 3.19 -3.72
N GLN A 78 10.08 4.51 -3.57
CA GLN A 78 9.30 5.52 -4.31
C GLN A 78 9.38 5.38 -5.84
N HIS A 79 10.49 4.86 -6.36
CA HIS A 79 10.70 4.70 -7.81
C HIS A 79 10.14 3.38 -8.36
N ILE A 80 9.86 2.41 -7.49
CA ILE A 80 9.42 1.06 -7.89
C ILE A 80 7.98 0.75 -7.46
N TYR A 81 7.40 1.56 -6.56
CA TYR A 81 6.09 1.29 -5.99
C TYR A 81 4.96 1.27 -7.04
N ASP A 82 4.97 2.20 -8.00
CA ASP A 82 3.96 2.26 -9.05
C ASP A 82 3.97 0.97 -9.90
N ASP A 83 5.15 0.46 -10.24
CA ASP A 83 5.31 -0.75 -11.03
C ASP A 83 4.93 -2.00 -10.23
N ALA A 84 5.29 -2.05 -8.95
CA ALA A 84 4.86 -3.10 -8.03
C ALA A 84 3.33 -3.12 -7.89
N PHE A 85 2.69 -1.95 -7.73
CA PHE A 85 1.23 -1.84 -7.67
C PHE A 85 0.57 -2.31 -8.96
N ASN A 86 1.10 -1.90 -10.12
CA ASN A 86 0.60 -2.31 -11.43
C ASN A 86 0.72 -3.83 -11.62
N GLU A 87 1.80 -4.46 -11.16
CA GLU A 87 1.98 -5.92 -11.22
C GLU A 87 1.00 -6.67 -10.32
N VAL A 88 0.72 -6.15 -9.12
CA VAL A 88 -0.35 -6.66 -8.24
C VAL A 88 -1.71 -6.49 -8.90
N HIS A 89 -1.99 -5.34 -9.50
CA HIS A 89 -3.24 -5.07 -10.21
C HIS A 89 -3.43 -6.02 -11.39
N ARG A 90 -2.40 -6.19 -12.24
CA ARG A 90 -2.38 -7.17 -13.35
C ARG A 90 -2.72 -8.57 -12.85
N SER A 91 -2.05 -9.03 -11.80
CA SER A 91 -2.30 -10.37 -11.23
C SER A 91 -3.73 -10.48 -10.66
N ASN A 92 -4.27 -9.43 -10.05
CA ASN A 92 -5.65 -9.43 -9.54
C ASN A 92 -6.69 -9.47 -10.67
N MET A 93 -6.51 -8.67 -11.73
CA MET A 93 -7.42 -8.63 -12.87
C MET A 93 -7.35 -9.93 -13.69
N ALA A 94 -6.22 -10.62 -13.71
CA ALA A 94 -6.07 -11.93 -14.32
C ALA A 94 -6.89 -13.05 -13.62
N LYS A 95 -7.56 -12.75 -12.50
CA LYS A 95 -8.49 -13.68 -11.84
C LYS A 95 -9.88 -13.72 -12.49
N LEU A 96 -10.15 -12.82 -13.44
CA LEU A 96 -11.41 -12.77 -14.16
C LEU A 96 -11.49 -13.91 -15.19
N VAL A 97 -12.63 -14.59 -15.22
CA VAL A 97 -13.05 -15.53 -16.26
C VAL A 97 -14.31 -14.94 -16.86
N ASP A 98 -14.30 -14.65 -18.16
CA ASP A 98 -15.40 -13.97 -18.88
C ASP A 98 -15.89 -12.69 -18.17
N GLY A 99 -14.94 -11.90 -17.66
CA GLY A 99 -15.21 -10.62 -16.97
C GLY A 99 -15.73 -10.76 -15.54
N LYS A 100 -15.79 -11.97 -14.97
CA LYS A 100 -16.27 -12.21 -13.60
C LYS A 100 -15.25 -12.97 -12.76
N VAL A 101 -15.22 -12.69 -11.47
CA VAL A 101 -14.49 -13.51 -10.51
C VAL A 101 -15.31 -14.75 -10.16
N ILE A 102 -14.67 -15.91 -10.13
CA ILE A 102 -15.26 -17.12 -9.54
C ILE A 102 -14.97 -17.11 -8.04
N ARG A 103 -15.98 -17.29 -7.20
CA ARG A 103 -15.85 -17.27 -5.74
C ARG A 103 -16.21 -18.63 -5.17
N ARG A 104 -15.54 -19.00 -4.08
CA ARG A 104 -15.94 -20.12 -3.20
C ARG A 104 -17.03 -19.63 -2.22
N ASP A 105 -17.72 -20.58 -1.60
CA ASP A 105 -18.80 -20.34 -0.62
C ASP A 105 -18.38 -19.45 0.57
N ASP A 106 -17.09 -19.37 0.90
CA ASP A 106 -16.55 -18.49 1.93
C ASP A 106 -16.19 -17.07 1.42
N GLY A 107 -16.58 -16.75 0.18
CA GLY A 107 -16.31 -15.47 -0.47
C GLY A 107 -14.93 -15.33 -1.10
N LYS A 108 -14.04 -16.33 -0.95
CA LYS A 108 -12.67 -16.30 -1.49
C LYS A 108 -12.69 -16.31 -3.02
N VAL A 109 -11.99 -15.36 -3.64
CA VAL A 109 -11.79 -15.33 -5.09
C VAL A 109 -10.85 -16.46 -5.51
N LEU A 110 -11.30 -17.28 -6.45
CA LEU A 110 -10.54 -18.38 -7.04
C LEU A 110 -9.57 -17.87 -8.11
N LYS A 111 -8.49 -18.61 -8.30
CA LYS A 111 -7.48 -18.35 -9.33
C LYS A 111 -7.79 -19.26 -10.53
N PRO A 112 -7.96 -18.73 -11.75
CA PRO A 112 -8.23 -19.54 -12.93
C PRO A 112 -6.98 -20.31 -13.38
N GLU A 113 -7.19 -21.26 -14.30
CA GLU A 113 -6.09 -21.96 -14.97
C GLU A 113 -5.17 -20.96 -15.69
N GLY A 114 -3.86 -21.18 -15.60
CA GLY A 114 -2.85 -20.30 -16.19
C GLY A 114 -2.59 -19.00 -15.42
N TRP A 115 -3.32 -18.71 -14.34
CA TRP A 115 -3.08 -17.53 -13.50
C TRP A 115 -1.66 -17.54 -12.90
N GLN A 116 -1.03 -16.36 -12.88
CA GLN A 116 0.30 -16.17 -12.29
C GLN A 116 0.26 -15.16 -11.14
N PRO A 117 0.96 -15.43 -10.02
CA PRO A 117 1.12 -14.46 -8.92
C PRO A 117 1.88 -13.20 -9.38
N PRO A 118 1.77 -12.10 -8.63
CA PRO A 118 2.57 -10.91 -8.94
C PRO A 118 4.06 -11.21 -8.72
N GLN A 119 4.89 -10.82 -9.67
CA GLN A 119 6.33 -11.07 -9.66
C GLN A 119 7.11 -9.89 -9.08
N LEU A 120 6.99 -9.63 -7.77
CA LEU A 120 7.53 -8.39 -7.18
C LEU A 120 9.06 -8.37 -7.04
N ALA A 121 9.72 -9.53 -6.97
CA ALA A 121 11.17 -9.61 -6.82
C ALA A 121 11.94 -8.96 -7.98
N GLN A 122 11.31 -8.80 -9.15
CA GLN A 122 11.94 -8.16 -10.31
C GLN A 122 12.24 -6.67 -10.08
N PHE A 123 11.61 -6.03 -9.08
CA PHE A 123 11.76 -4.61 -8.79
C PHE A 123 12.81 -4.31 -7.71
N LEU A 124 13.40 -5.33 -7.10
CA LEU A 124 14.38 -5.22 -6.00
C LEU A 124 15.80 -5.62 -6.44
N GLN A 125 16.10 -5.54 -7.74
CA GLN A 125 17.39 -5.94 -8.33
C GLN A 125 18.45 -4.85 -8.21
#